data_AF-A0A318DMD9-F1
#
_entry.id   AF-A0A318DMD9-F1
#
_cell.length_a   1.000
_cell.length_b   1.000
_cell.length_c   1.000
_cell.angle_alpha   90.00
_cell.angle_beta   90.00
_cell.angle_gamma   90.00
#
_symmetry.space_group_name_H-M   'P 1'
#
loop_
_entity.id
_entity.type
_entity.pdbx_description
1 polymer ?
#
loop_
_entity_poly.entity_id
_entity_poly.type
_entity_poly.pdbx_seq_one_letter_code
_entity_poly.pdbx_strand_id
1 'polypeptide(L)'
;MSQFNLLGSRRFAPFFWTQALGAFNDNAFRNAMVMLVAFQMGLDDKTVSLYTNLAPALFILPYFLFSATAGQLAEKYEKSRIIRYVKLFEIMAMVVAAIGFYTHHTTLLLVVLFLMGLHSTTFGPIKYAILPQALKPQELVGGNGLVEMGTQLAMLVGMIAGNSLMLIKGYGPIAASATTIAIAVLGYLASRRIPPAPATAPELVFNWNPITETARVLGITKADRRVFNAVLGISWFWFFGTVLIAQLPNYTRINLGGDGSVNTLVLTLFSLGTGVGALLCERMSGRRVEVGLVPLGAFGLTAFGVDLYFAHPHVAAVHGLDWLAFLHGAGSWRVVMDLTLIGVFSGFYVVPLFAYVQARTPRDRLSRVIAGNNILNALFICMASGFGLGLGALGLTAVQIFLAAALLNVLVAVYIFTIVPEFLMRFITWVLVNTLYRVRVDGLENIPEEGPALLVCNHVSFMDPLVLMANLRRPARFVMYYKIFNIPVLKFVFHTAKAIPIAGQKEDPAVLQRAYDEVDAALADGDLVCIFPEGGLTKDGDIAPFRPGVSRILERRPVPVVPLALRGLWGSVWSRRDSMLHRARLPRRFRARVELVGSAPIAPQDVRMDALEARVRELRGDMA
;
A
#
# COMPACT_ATOMS: atom_id res chain seq x y z
N MET A 1 -1.50 -0.18 20.78
CA MET A 1 -2.91 0.17 20.49
C MET A 1 -3.30 -0.40 19.14
N SER A 2 -4.46 -1.04 19.01
CA SER A 2 -4.93 -1.64 17.74
C SER A 2 -5.37 -0.56 16.75
N GLN A 3 -5.19 -0.74 15.42
CA GLN A 3 -5.75 0.18 14.42
C GLN A 3 -7.26 0.42 14.59
N PHE A 4 -8.00 -0.58 15.08
CA PHE A 4 -9.44 -0.45 15.33
C PHE A 4 -9.78 0.68 16.32
N ASN A 5 -8.84 1.13 17.16
CA ASN A 5 -9.03 2.29 18.02
C ASN A 5 -9.31 3.58 17.21
N LEU A 6 -8.84 3.65 15.96
CA LEU A 6 -9.14 4.77 15.06
C LEU A 6 -10.64 4.87 14.75
N LEU A 7 -11.36 3.75 14.68
CA LEU A 7 -12.81 3.70 14.46
C LEU A 7 -13.62 4.27 15.65
N GLY A 8 -13.02 4.35 16.85
CA GLY A 8 -13.59 5.05 18.00
C GLY A 8 -13.17 6.51 18.10
N SER A 9 -12.20 6.96 17.30
CA SER A 9 -11.61 8.29 17.43
C SER A 9 -12.40 9.35 16.66
N ARG A 10 -12.64 10.50 17.29
CA ARG A 10 -13.35 11.64 16.65
C ARG A 10 -12.64 12.19 15.41
N ARG A 11 -11.32 12.01 15.31
CA ARG A 11 -10.50 12.48 14.18
C ARG A 11 -10.55 11.60 12.94
N PHE A 12 -10.97 10.34 13.05
CA PHE A 12 -10.97 9.39 11.95
C PHE A 12 -12.33 8.75 11.68
N ALA A 13 -13.07 8.37 12.72
CA ALA A 13 -14.32 7.62 12.58
C ALA A 13 -15.38 8.31 11.71
N PRO A 14 -15.65 9.62 11.84
CA PRO A 14 -16.60 10.30 10.97
C PRO A 14 -16.21 10.22 9.49
N PHE A 15 -14.92 10.40 9.19
CA PHE A 15 -14.39 10.30 7.85
C PHE A 15 -14.51 8.86 7.30
N PHE A 16 -14.13 7.86 8.10
CA PHE A 16 -14.24 6.45 7.75
C PHE A 16 -15.69 6.06 7.37
N TRP A 17 -16.68 6.49 8.15
CA TRP A 17 -18.08 6.19 7.85
C TRP A 17 -18.60 6.97 6.65
N THR A 18 -18.21 8.24 6.49
CA THR A 18 -18.60 9.02 5.29
C THR A 18 -18.12 8.36 4.00
N GLN A 19 -16.87 7.89 3.96
CA GLN A 19 -16.33 7.24 2.77
C GLN A 19 -16.91 5.84 2.54
N ALA A 20 -17.13 5.05 3.60
CA ALA A 20 -17.74 3.72 3.50
C ALA A 20 -19.19 3.80 2.99
N LEU A 21 -19.99 4.71 3.55
CA LEU A 21 -21.37 4.92 3.11
C LEU A 21 -21.45 5.43 1.67
N GLY A 22 -20.51 6.28 1.24
CA GLY A 22 -20.41 6.68 -0.17
C GLY A 22 -20.11 5.49 -1.09
N ALA A 23 -19.09 4.69 -0.76
CA ALA A 23 -18.73 3.51 -1.54
C ALA A 23 -19.87 2.47 -1.62
N PHE A 24 -20.60 2.28 -0.52
CA PHE A 24 -21.82 1.47 -0.51
C PHE A 24 -22.85 2.02 -1.51
N ASN A 25 -23.13 3.32 -1.43
CA ASN A 25 -24.22 3.92 -2.19
C ASN A 25 -23.95 3.91 -3.70
N ASP A 26 -22.71 4.21 -4.10
CA ASP A 26 -22.26 4.10 -5.50
C ASP A 26 -22.56 2.71 -6.09
N ASN A 27 -22.27 1.66 -5.32
CA ASN A 27 -22.42 0.29 -5.78
C ASN A 27 -23.87 -0.19 -5.68
N ALA A 28 -24.61 0.21 -4.64
CA ALA A 28 -26.03 -0.10 -4.50
C ALA A 28 -26.85 0.51 -5.64
N PHE A 29 -26.65 1.81 -5.91
CA PHE A 29 -27.31 2.50 -7.01
C PHE A 29 -26.98 1.86 -8.37
N ARG A 30 -25.69 1.68 -8.68
CA ARG A 30 -25.26 1.14 -9.98
C ARG A 30 -25.83 -0.26 -10.22
N ASN A 31 -25.77 -1.14 -9.24
CA ASN A 31 -26.25 -2.51 -9.37
C ASN A 31 -27.79 -2.57 -9.44
N ALA A 32 -28.50 -1.76 -8.63
CA ALA A 32 -29.95 -1.63 -8.75
C ALA A 32 -30.37 -1.16 -10.15
N MET A 33 -29.65 -0.18 -10.73
CA MET A 33 -29.90 0.29 -12.10
C MET A 33 -29.72 -0.82 -13.14
N VAL A 34 -28.62 -1.57 -13.06
CA VAL A 34 -28.37 -2.70 -13.99
C VAL A 34 -29.48 -3.75 -13.87
N MET A 35 -29.90 -4.07 -12.64
CA MET A 35 -30.99 -5.02 -12.41
C MET A 35 -32.35 -4.55 -12.93
N LEU A 36 -32.66 -3.26 -12.82
CA LEU A 36 -33.88 -2.68 -13.40
C LEU A 36 -33.89 -2.89 -14.91
N VAL A 37 -32.82 -2.49 -15.58
CA VAL A 37 -32.66 -2.59 -17.04
C VAL A 37 -32.72 -4.04 -17.50
N ALA A 38 -32.05 -4.95 -16.78
CA ALA A 38 -31.96 -6.36 -17.16
C ALA A 38 -33.27 -7.14 -16.96
N PHE A 39 -34.06 -6.84 -15.91
CA PHE A 39 -35.16 -7.73 -15.51
C PHE A 39 -36.54 -7.08 -15.44
N GLN A 40 -36.64 -5.75 -15.30
CA GLN A 40 -37.93 -5.09 -15.10
C GLN A 40 -38.41 -4.29 -16.32
N MET A 41 -37.50 -3.90 -17.21
CA MET A 41 -37.83 -3.06 -18.36
C MET A 41 -38.24 -3.85 -19.62
N GLY A 42 -38.08 -5.17 -19.63
CA GLY A 42 -38.44 -6.01 -20.78
C GLY A 42 -37.65 -5.69 -22.06
N LEU A 43 -36.41 -5.20 -21.91
CA LEU A 43 -35.53 -4.84 -23.02
C LEU A 43 -34.91 -6.10 -23.65
N ASP A 44 -34.50 -6.01 -24.91
CA ASP A 44 -33.80 -7.09 -25.61
C ASP A 44 -32.36 -7.28 -25.09
N ASP A 45 -31.83 -8.50 -25.20
CA ASP A 45 -30.51 -8.89 -24.67
C ASP A 45 -29.36 -7.99 -25.16
N LYS A 46 -29.44 -7.53 -26.41
CA LYS A 46 -28.43 -6.64 -27.00
C LYS A 46 -28.42 -5.28 -26.29
N THR A 47 -29.59 -4.72 -26.01
CA THR A 47 -29.74 -3.46 -25.29
C THR A 47 -29.34 -3.60 -23.83
N VAL A 48 -29.74 -4.69 -23.16
CA VAL A 48 -29.30 -4.98 -21.77
C VAL A 48 -27.78 -5.10 -21.69
N SER A 49 -27.15 -5.79 -22.65
CA SER A 49 -25.70 -5.90 -22.73
C SER A 49 -25.01 -4.55 -22.97
N LEU A 50 -25.58 -3.69 -23.82
CA LEU A 50 -25.07 -2.34 -24.05
C LEU A 50 -25.03 -1.53 -22.75
N TYR A 51 -26.14 -1.48 -22.00
CA TYR A 51 -26.21 -0.74 -20.74
C TYR A 51 -25.29 -1.31 -19.66
N THR A 52 -25.22 -2.64 -19.55
CA THR A 52 -24.36 -3.32 -18.57
C THR A 52 -22.88 -3.01 -18.80
N ASN A 53 -22.45 -2.88 -20.06
CA ASN A 53 -21.08 -2.52 -20.41
C ASN A 53 -20.80 -1.01 -20.36
N LEU A 54 -21.79 -0.18 -20.72
CA LEU A 54 -21.66 1.28 -20.71
C LEU A 54 -21.61 1.84 -19.29
N ALA A 55 -22.37 1.26 -18.35
CA ALA A 55 -22.50 1.79 -17.00
C ALA A 55 -21.15 1.92 -16.25
N PRO A 56 -20.29 0.88 -16.16
CA PRO A 56 -18.96 1.01 -15.56
C PRO A 56 -18.08 2.05 -16.25
N ALA A 57 -18.09 2.11 -17.59
CA ALA A 57 -17.30 3.07 -18.36
C ALA A 57 -17.74 4.52 -18.09
N LEU A 58 -19.05 4.76 -18.04
CA LEU A 58 -19.63 6.06 -17.76
C LEU A 58 -19.35 6.52 -16.32
N PHE A 59 -19.32 5.60 -15.36
CA PHE A 59 -18.94 5.89 -13.98
C PHE A 59 -17.47 6.29 -13.84
N ILE A 60 -16.57 5.70 -14.65
CA ILE A 60 -15.13 6.00 -14.61
C ILE A 60 -14.78 7.26 -15.40
N LEU A 61 -15.53 7.60 -16.44
CA LEU A 61 -15.25 8.74 -17.32
C LEU A 61 -14.94 10.06 -16.58
N PRO A 62 -15.69 10.46 -15.53
CA PRO A 62 -15.37 11.67 -14.75
C PRO A 62 -13.95 11.70 -14.17
N TYR A 63 -13.35 10.56 -13.85
CA TYR A 63 -11.99 10.50 -13.32
C TYR A 63 -10.94 11.04 -14.30
N PHE A 64 -11.14 10.80 -15.61
CA PHE A 64 -10.27 11.39 -16.64
C PHE A 64 -10.48 12.88 -16.79
N LEU A 65 -11.74 13.33 -16.73
CA LEU A 65 -12.11 14.70 -17.10
C LEU A 65 -11.89 15.69 -15.96
N PHE A 66 -12.11 15.28 -14.71
CA PHE A 66 -12.25 16.20 -13.59
C PHE A 66 -11.33 15.91 -12.41
N SER A 67 -10.57 14.81 -12.41
CA SER A 67 -9.73 14.49 -11.24
C SER A 67 -8.63 15.54 -11.00
N ALA A 68 -8.01 16.07 -12.05
CA ALA A 68 -7.02 17.15 -11.94
C ALA A 68 -7.62 18.41 -11.28
N THR A 69 -8.82 18.81 -11.70
CA THR A 69 -9.59 19.92 -11.13
C THR A 69 -9.96 19.66 -9.67
N ALA A 70 -10.40 18.44 -9.35
CA ALA A 70 -10.68 18.02 -7.97
C ALA A 70 -9.44 18.10 -7.07
N GLY A 71 -8.27 17.76 -7.58
CA GLY A 71 -6.99 17.89 -6.89
C GLY A 71 -6.69 19.34 -6.50
N GLN A 72 -6.89 20.30 -7.43
CA GLN A 72 -6.75 21.73 -7.14
C GLN A 72 -7.76 22.21 -6.09
N LEU A 73 -9.02 21.79 -6.22
CA LEU A 73 -10.09 22.15 -5.28
C LEU A 73 -9.74 21.71 -3.86
N ALA A 74 -9.28 20.46 -3.71
CA ALA A 74 -8.90 19.86 -2.44
C ALA A 74 -7.70 20.53 -1.75
N GLU A 75 -6.83 21.20 -2.50
CA GLU A 75 -5.68 21.93 -1.95
C GLU A 75 -6.01 23.39 -1.62
N LYS A 76 -6.79 24.05 -2.49
CA LYS A 76 -7.14 25.46 -2.36
C LYS A 76 -8.14 25.72 -1.23
N TYR A 77 -9.11 24.83 -1.05
CA TYR A 77 -10.16 25.02 -0.06
C TYR A 77 -10.07 24.00 1.09
N GLU A 78 -10.76 24.31 2.17
CA GLU A 78 -10.84 23.46 3.36
C GLU A 78 -11.59 22.15 3.04
N LYS A 79 -10.95 21.02 3.36
CA LYS A 79 -11.36 19.70 2.86
C LYS A 79 -12.68 19.23 3.46
N SER A 80 -12.95 19.50 4.74
CA SER A 80 -14.20 19.06 5.39
C SER A 80 -15.43 19.76 4.83
N ARG A 81 -15.33 21.04 4.43
CA ARG A 81 -16.38 21.76 3.70
C ARG A 81 -16.64 21.14 2.34
N ILE A 82 -15.62 20.85 1.55
CA ILE A 82 -15.80 20.19 0.24
C ILE A 82 -16.48 18.84 0.42
N ILE A 83 -16.05 18.03 1.40
CA ILE A 83 -16.69 16.73 1.69
C ILE A 83 -18.20 16.91 1.95
N ARG A 84 -18.60 17.92 2.74
CA ARG A 84 -20.02 18.17 3.03
C ARG A 84 -20.80 18.56 1.77
N TYR A 85 -20.24 19.40 0.90
CA TYR A 85 -20.88 19.77 -0.37
C TYR A 85 -21.01 18.57 -1.31
N VAL A 86 -19.98 17.74 -1.40
CA VAL A 86 -19.99 16.50 -2.18
C VAL A 86 -21.08 15.55 -1.65
N LYS A 87 -21.22 15.39 -0.33
CA LYS A 87 -22.30 14.56 0.25
C LYS A 87 -23.71 15.17 0.11
N LEU A 88 -23.85 16.49 0.08
CA LEU A 88 -25.14 17.13 -0.27
C LEU A 88 -25.50 16.88 -1.74
N PHE A 89 -24.51 16.97 -2.62
CA PHE A 89 -24.65 16.63 -4.03
C PHE A 89 -25.10 15.17 -4.23
N GLU A 90 -24.54 14.24 -3.45
CA GLU A 90 -24.98 12.84 -3.48
C GLU A 90 -26.46 12.67 -3.13
N ILE A 91 -26.96 13.36 -2.09
CA ILE A 91 -28.39 13.30 -1.73
C ILE A 91 -29.25 13.77 -2.91
N MET A 92 -28.88 14.89 -3.54
CA MET A 92 -29.61 15.41 -4.70
C MET A 92 -29.58 14.41 -5.87
N ALA A 93 -28.41 13.82 -6.16
CA ALA A 93 -28.26 12.80 -7.19
C ALA A 93 -29.14 11.56 -6.90
N MET A 94 -29.23 11.12 -5.64
CA MET A 94 -30.10 9.99 -5.25
C MET A 94 -31.59 10.32 -5.31
N VAL A 95 -31.99 11.56 -5.08
CA VAL A 95 -33.38 12.00 -5.31
C VAL A 95 -33.71 11.94 -6.81
N VAL A 96 -32.80 12.40 -7.66
CA VAL A 96 -32.98 12.27 -9.12
C VAL A 96 -32.96 10.80 -9.56
N ALA A 97 -32.12 9.97 -8.93
CA ALA A 97 -32.12 8.52 -9.14
C ALA A 97 -33.49 7.91 -8.83
N ALA A 98 -34.12 8.32 -7.73
CA ALA A 98 -35.42 7.82 -7.33
C ALA A 98 -36.50 8.14 -8.36
N ILE A 99 -36.46 9.33 -8.96
CA ILE A 99 -37.34 9.69 -10.08
C ILE A 99 -37.06 8.78 -11.27
N GLY A 100 -35.79 8.54 -11.62
CA GLY A 100 -35.40 7.63 -12.69
C GLY A 100 -35.85 6.19 -12.47
N PHE A 101 -35.75 5.67 -11.25
CA PHE A 101 -36.21 4.34 -10.88
C PHE A 101 -37.73 4.22 -10.97
N TYR A 102 -38.46 5.19 -10.42
CA TYR A 102 -39.92 5.20 -10.45
C TYR A 102 -40.47 5.31 -11.88
N THR A 103 -39.88 6.20 -12.69
CA THR A 103 -40.30 6.43 -14.09
C THR A 103 -39.73 5.43 -15.08
N HIS A 104 -38.87 4.50 -14.65
CA HIS A 104 -38.14 3.58 -15.54
C HIS A 104 -37.34 4.31 -16.64
N HIS A 105 -36.80 5.49 -16.33
CA HIS A 105 -36.09 6.33 -17.31
C HIS A 105 -34.59 6.06 -17.32
N THR A 106 -34.14 5.11 -18.16
CA THR A 106 -32.74 4.65 -18.19
C THR A 106 -31.72 5.76 -18.46
N THR A 107 -32.00 6.67 -19.39
CA THR A 107 -31.08 7.79 -19.69
C THR A 107 -30.86 8.69 -18.48
N LEU A 108 -31.90 8.96 -17.69
CA LEU A 108 -31.79 9.74 -16.47
C LEU A 108 -30.91 9.00 -15.44
N LEU A 109 -31.09 7.69 -15.30
CA LEU A 109 -30.27 6.86 -14.42
C LEU A 109 -28.79 6.83 -14.87
N LEU A 110 -28.52 6.79 -16.18
CA LEU A 110 -27.16 6.91 -16.71
C LEU A 110 -26.55 8.30 -16.43
N VAL A 111 -27.32 9.37 -16.57
CA VAL A 111 -26.86 10.73 -16.20
C VAL A 111 -26.52 10.76 -14.70
N VAL A 112 -27.38 10.21 -13.84
CA VAL A 112 -27.08 10.11 -12.40
C VAL A 112 -25.83 9.26 -12.15
N LEU A 113 -25.61 8.19 -12.90
CA LEU A 113 -24.40 7.36 -12.77
C LEU A 113 -23.13 8.16 -13.11
N PHE A 114 -23.17 8.98 -14.15
CA PHE A 114 -22.08 9.91 -14.46
C PHE A 114 -21.87 10.93 -13.33
N LEU A 115 -22.96 11.50 -12.79
CA LEU A 115 -22.90 12.42 -11.65
C LEU A 115 -22.29 11.75 -10.41
N MET A 116 -22.61 10.49 -10.14
CA MET A 116 -21.99 9.71 -9.05
C MET A 116 -20.50 9.45 -9.32
N GLY A 117 -20.10 9.22 -10.58
CA GLY A 117 -18.69 9.19 -10.96
C GLY A 117 -17.97 10.52 -10.69
N LEU A 118 -18.62 11.66 -10.97
CA LEU A 118 -18.10 13.01 -10.68
C LEU A 118 -17.97 13.26 -9.17
N HIS A 119 -18.96 12.82 -8.40
CA HIS A 119 -18.93 12.82 -6.94
C HIS A 119 -17.69 12.09 -6.42
N SER A 120 -17.47 10.85 -6.85
CA SER A 120 -16.37 10.01 -6.38
C SER A 120 -15.00 10.47 -6.91
N THR A 121 -14.97 11.08 -8.10
CA THR A 121 -13.79 11.79 -8.64
C THR A 121 -13.38 12.97 -7.75
N THR A 122 -14.35 13.74 -7.27
CA THR A 122 -14.10 14.90 -6.40
C THR A 122 -13.67 14.46 -5.00
N PHE A 123 -14.28 13.40 -4.48
CA PHE A 123 -13.98 12.85 -3.16
C PHE A 123 -12.60 12.15 -3.10
N GLY A 124 -12.16 11.51 -4.20
CA GLY A 124 -10.94 10.71 -4.25
C GLY A 124 -9.66 11.41 -3.75
N PRO A 125 -9.26 12.58 -4.31
CA PRO A 125 -8.12 13.34 -3.82
C PRO A 125 -8.22 13.70 -2.33
N ILE A 126 -9.42 14.02 -1.86
CA ILE A 126 -9.66 14.40 -0.47
C ILE A 126 -9.54 13.19 0.46
N LYS A 127 -10.08 12.03 0.05
CA LYS A 127 -10.06 10.75 0.78
C LYS A 127 -8.65 10.41 1.26
N TYR A 128 -7.65 10.48 0.38
CA TYR A 128 -6.29 10.09 0.73
C TYR A 128 -5.45 11.26 1.27
N ALA A 129 -5.76 12.52 0.90
CA ALA A 129 -5.01 13.68 1.39
C ALA A 129 -5.37 14.12 2.81
N ILE A 130 -6.54 13.73 3.34
CA ILE A 130 -6.94 14.03 4.72
C ILE A 130 -6.25 13.11 5.74
N LEU A 131 -5.85 11.89 5.33
CA LEU A 131 -5.25 10.91 6.23
C LEU A 131 -3.97 11.43 6.90
N PRO A 132 -2.99 12.04 6.19
CA PRO A 132 -1.79 12.59 6.82
C PRO A 132 -2.01 13.85 7.65
N GLN A 133 -3.20 14.45 7.60
CA GLN A 133 -3.59 15.56 8.47
C GLN A 133 -4.29 15.05 9.75
N ALA A 134 -5.08 13.99 9.63
CA ALA A 134 -5.84 13.42 10.74
C ALA A 134 -5.05 12.39 11.58
N LEU A 135 -4.06 11.73 10.99
CA LEU A 135 -3.34 10.60 11.58
C LEU A 135 -1.87 10.94 11.87
N LYS A 136 -1.33 10.28 12.89
CA LYS A 136 0.12 10.30 13.16
C LYS A 136 0.85 9.45 12.11
N PRO A 137 2.15 9.69 11.85
CA PRO A 137 2.92 8.90 10.89
C PRO A 137 2.85 7.39 11.13
N GLN A 138 2.83 6.95 12.40
CA GLN A 138 2.74 5.52 12.73
C GLN A 138 1.33 4.92 12.51
N GLU A 139 0.31 5.77 12.40
CA GLU A 139 -1.08 5.37 12.20
C GLU A 139 -1.46 5.33 10.72
N LEU A 140 -0.61 5.85 9.81
CA LEU A 140 -0.93 5.98 8.38
C LEU A 140 -1.20 4.65 7.71
N VAL A 141 -0.41 3.61 7.98
CA VAL A 141 -0.63 2.28 7.36
C VAL A 141 -1.93 1.66 7.86
N GLY A 142 -2.19 1.72 9.17
CA GLY A 142 -3.44 1.20 9.74
C GLY A 142 -4.67 2.00 9.29
N GLY A 143 -4.55 3.31 9.16
CA GLY A 143 -5.58 4.18 8.61
C GLY A 143 -5.92 3.85 7.16
N ASN A 144 -4.90 3.67 6.30
CA ASN A 144 -5.09 3.21 4.92
C ASN A 144 -5.69 1.80 4.89
N GLY A 145 -5.19 0.88 5.71
CA GLY A 145 -5.73 -0.48 5.82
C GLY A 145 -7.21 -0.51 6.19
N LEU A 146 -7.63 0.29 7.17
CA LEU A 146 -9.05 0.43 7.53
C LEU A 146 -9.86 1.04 6.40
N VAL A 147 -9.38 2.12 5.78
CA VAL A 147 -10.09 2.77 4.67
C VAL A 147 -10.30 1.80 3.51
N GLU A 148 -9.30 1.01 3.14
CA GLU A 148 -9.43 0.05 2.04
C GLU A 148 -10.28 -1.16 2.41
N MET A 149 -10.13 -1.72 3.60
CA MET A 149 -11.05 -2.74 4.10
C MET A 149 -12.50 -2.23 4.10
N GLY A 150 -12.73 -1.02 4.63
CA GLY A 150 -14.05 -0.40 4.70
C GLY A 150 -14.63 -0.14 3.31
N THR A 151 -13.81 0.32 2.36
CA THR A 151 -14.23 0.51 0.97
C THR A 151 -14.66 -0.83 0.36
N GLN A 152 -13.83 -1.87 0.46
CA GLN A 152 -14.12 -3.17 -0.17
C GLN A 152 -15.36 -3.85 0.39
N LEU A 153 -15.54 -3.80 1.72
CA LEU A 153 -16.74 -4.33 2.37
C LEU A 153 -17.98 -3.52 1.97
N ALA A 154 -17.88 -2.19 1.95
CA ALA A 154 -19.00 -1.34 1.56
C ALA A 154 -19.42 -1.55 0.11
N MET A 155 -18.46 -1.67 -0.82
CA MET A 155 -18.73 -1.97 -2.23
C MET A 155 -19.46 -3.31 -2.39
N LEU A 156 -19.00 -4.36 -1.69
CA LEU A 156 -19.61 -5.69 -1.73
C LEU A 156 -21.05 -5.66 -1.18
N VAL A 157 -21.24 -5.13 0.03
CA VAL A 157 -22.57 -5.08 0.66
C VAL A 157 -23.51 -4.18 -0.16
N GLY A 158 -23.01 -3.07 -0.72
CA GLY A 158 -23.76 -2.20 -1.62
C GLY A 158 -24.21 -2.94 -2.88
N MET A 159 -23.32 -3.68 -3.54
CA MET A 159 -23.65 -4.49 -4.72
C MET A 159 -24.72 -5.53 -4.42
N ILE A 160 -24.59 -6.29 -3.32
CA ILE A 160 -25.56 -7.30 -2.91
C ILE A 160 -26.91 -6.65 -2.58
N ALA A 161 -26.90 -5.54 -1.83
CA ALA A 161 -28.11 -4.82 -1.46
C ALA A 161 -28.84 -4.27 -2.71
N GLY A 162 -28.12 -3.60 -3.61
CA GLY A 162 -28.67 -3.07 -4.85
C GLY A 162 -29.34 -4.15 -5.71
N ASN A 163 -28.68 -5.31 -5.86
CA ASN A 163 -29.24 -6.44 -6.58
C ASN A 163 -30.50 -7.01 -5.90
N SER A 164 -30.41 -7.26 -4.60
CA SER A 164 -31.47 -7.93 -3.85
C SER A 164 -32.71 -7.06 -3.69
N LEU A 165 -32.53 -5.75 -3.45
CA LEU A 165 -33.64 -4.79 -3.30
C LEU A 165 -34.45 -4.70 -4.59
N MET A 166 -33.79 -4.71 -5.76
CA MET A 166 -34.49 -4.65 -7.04
C MET A 166 -35.31 -5.92 -7.34
N LEU A 167 -35.01 -7.05 -6.72
CA LEU A 167 -35.77 -8.29 -6.88
C LEU A 167 -37.03 -8.37 -6.02
N ILE A 168 -37.28 -7.39 -5.14
CA ILE A 168 -38.50 -7.35 -4.32
C ILE A 168 -39.70 -7.05 -5.24
N LYS A 169 -40.58 -8.05 -5.39
CA LYS A 169 -41.77 -7.97 -6.25
C LYS A 169 -42.63 -6.74 -5.90
N GLY A 170 -42.92 -5.91 -6.91
CA GLY A 170 -43.78 -4.74 -6.80
C GLY A 170 -43.19 -3.52 -6.08
N TYR A 171 -42.12 -3.68 -5.28
CA TYR A 171 -41.55 -2.60 -4.45
C TYR A 171 -40.07 -2.31 -4.75
N GLY A 172 -39.42 -3.05 -5.66
CA GLY A 172 -37.98 -2.97 -5.89
C GLY A 172 -37.44 -1.56 -6.16
N PRO A 173 -37.97 -0.82 -7.15
CA PRO A 173 -37.55 0.56 -7.43
C PRO A 173 -37.70 1.50 -6.23
N ILE A 174 -38.78 1.36 -5.46
CA ILE A 174 -39.05 2.19 -4.27
C ILE A 174 -38.08 1.84 -3.14
N ALA A 175 -37.86 0.55 -2.88
CA ALA A 175 -36.96 0.08 -1.83
C ALA A 175 -35.50 0.46 -2.11
N ALA A 176 -35.06 0.34 -3.37
CA ALA A 176 -33.75 0.78 -3.80
C ALA A 176 -33.58 2.29 -3.62
N SER A 177 -34.56 3.08 -4.04
CA SER A 177 -34.59 4.55 -3.91
C SER A 177 -34.55 5.02 -2.45
N ALA A 178 -35.39 4.43 -1.59
CA ALA A 178 -35.43 4.78 -0.17
C ALA A 178 -34.09 4.46 0.51
N THR A 179 -33.49 3.31 0.18
CA THR A 179 -32.21 2.88 0.74
C THR A 179 -31.08 3.81 0.32
N THR A 180 -30.95 4.12 -0.97
CA THR A 180 -29.85 4.95 -1.48
C THR A 180 -29.92 6.38 -0.95
N ILE A 181 -31.13 6.95 -0.84
CA ILE A 181 -31.35 8.26 -0.21
C ILE A 181 -31.01 8.21 1.29
N ALA A 182 -31.49 7.21 2.03
CA ALA A 182 -31.21 7.08 3.46
C ALA A 182 -29.71 6.97 3.74
N ILE A 183 -28.98 6.18 2.95
CA ILE A 183 -27.52 6.04 3.07
C ILE A 183 -26.80 7.34 2.71
N ALA A 184 -27.23 8.06 1.68
CA ALA A 184 -26.67 9.38 1.34
C ALA A 184 -26.83 10.37 2.50
N VAL A 185 -28.02 10.42 3.11
CA VAL A 185 -28.32 11.27 4.28
C VAL A 185 -27.45 10.88 5.48
N LEU A 186 -27.34 9.59 5.80
CA LEU A 186 -26.46 9.11 6.87
C LEU A 186 -24.99 9.49 6.60
N GLY A 187 -24.54 9.35 5.35
CA GLY A 187 -23.20 9.76 4.92
C GLY A 187 -22.95 11.25 5.12
N TYR A 188 -23.93 12.10 4.81
CA TYR A 188 -23.88 13.54 5.06
C TYR A 188 -23.84 13.85 6.57
N LEU A 189 -24.70 13.22 7.38
CA LEU A 189 -24.70 13.39 8.83
C LEU A 189 -23.38 12.96 9.48
N ALA A 190 -22.77 11.87 9.01
CA ALA A 190 -21.42 11.48 9.41
C ALA A 190 -20.39 12.55 9.03
N SER A 191 -20.50 13.12 7.81
CA SER A 191 -19.54 14.10 7.30
C SER A 191 -19.51 15.41 8.10
N ARG A 192 -20.63 15.79 8.72
CA ARG A 192 -20.72 16.99 9.57
C ARG A 192 -19.85 16.88 10.83
N ARG A 193 -19.54 15.66 11.27
CA ARG A 193 -18.68 15.40 12.44
C ARG A 193 -17.19 15.30 12.08
N ILE A 194 -16.83 15.38 10.79
CA ILE A 194 -15.42 15.44 10.37
C ILE A 194 -14.82 16.76 10.89
N PRO A 195 -13.71 16.71 11.63
CA PRO A 195 -13.03 17.92 12.09
C PRO A 195 -12.56 18.80 10.93
N PRO A 196 -12.40 20.12 11.16
CA PRO A 196 -11.83 21.01 10.16
C PRO A 196 -10.46 20.53 9.68
N ALA A 197 -10.27 20.50 8.36
CA ALA A 197 -9.05 20.09 7.67
C ALA A 197 -8.62 21.23 6.72
N PRO A 198 -7.75 22.15 7.18
CA PRO A 198 -7.45 23.39 6.47
C PRO A 198 -6.89 23.18 5.05
N ALA A 199 -7.04 24.22 4.23
CA ALA A 199 -6.43 24.27 2.91
C ALA A 199 -4.91 24.10 3.02
N THR A 200 -4.34 23.30 2.12
CA THR A 200 -2.89 23.01 2.11
C THR A 200 -2.13 23.92 1.15
N ALA A 201 -2.83 24.60 0.23
CA ALA A 201 -2.28 25.63 -0.66
C ALA A 201 -3.36 26.69 -0.96
N PRO A 202 -3.72 27.56 0.01
CA PRO A 202 -4.77 28.58 -0.17
C PRO A 202 -4.46 29.58 -1.29
N GLU A 203 -3.17 29.86 -1.52
CA GLU A 203 -2.67 30.75 -2.57
C GLU A 203 -2.68 30.14 -3.98
N LEU A 204 -3.13 28.89 -4.13
CA LEU A 204 -3.16 28.22 -5.42
C LEU A 204 -4.06 28.99 -6.41
N VAL A 205 -3.49 29.39 -7.55
CA VAL A 205 -4.26 29.95 -8.67
C VAL A 205 -4.96 28.81 -9.39
N PHE A 206 -6.28 28.89 -9.48
CA PHE A 206 -7.11 27.82 -10.02
C PHE A 206 -7.08 27.84 -11.55
N ASN A 207 -6.66 26.73 -12.15
CA ASN A 207 -6.71 26.53 -13.59
C ASN A 207 -8.02 25.86 -13.99
N TRP A 208 -8.84 26.56 -14.77
CA TRP A 208 -10.14 26.07 -15.24
C TRP A 208 -10.05 25.13 -16.44
N ASN A 209 -8.89 25.05 -17.11
CA ASN A 209 -8.73 24.17 -18.26
C ASN A 209 -8.33 22.75 -17.80
N PRO A 210 -9.23 21.75 -17.93
CA PRO A 210 -8.99 20.40 -17.41
C PRO A 210 -7.87 19.67 -18.17
N ILE A 211 -7.65 19.98 -19.44
CA ILE A 211 -6.63 19.32 -20.27
C ILE A 211 -5.23 19.78 -19.83
N THR A 212 -5.03 21.10 -19.75
CA THR A 212 -3.73 21.66 -19.34
C THR A 212 -3.45 21.34 -17.88
N GLU A 213 -4.47 21.33 -17.02
CA GLU A 213 -4.29 20.92 -15.63
C GLU A 213 -3.98 19.43 -15.50
N THR A 214 -4.59 18.57 -16.30
CA THR A 214 -4.24 17.13 -16.31
C THR A 214 -2.78 16.94 -16.67
N ALA A 215 -2.28 17.62 -17.71
CA ALA A 215 -0.87 17.58 -18.07
C ALA A 215 0.04 18.07 -16.92
N ARG A 216 -0.33 19.16 -16.26
CA ARG A 216 0.39 19.71 -15.10
C ARG A 216 0.42 18.75 -13.93
N VAL A 217 -0.72 18.18 -13.55
CA VAL A 217 -0.86 17.22 -12.44
C VAL A 217 -0.04 15.95 -12.71
N LEU A 218 -0.06 15.43 -13.94
CA LEU A 218 0.80 14.32 -14.33
C LEU A 218 2.28 14.69 -14.27
N GLY A 219 2.64 15.92 -14.64
CA GLY A 219 3.99 16.47 -14.46
C GLY A 219 4.44 16.50 -12.99
N ILE A 220 3.58 17.02 -12.10
CA ILE A 220 3.82 17.04 -10.64
C ILE A 220 3.99 15.62 -10.09
N THR A 221 3.15 14.69 -10.53
CA THR A 221 3.20 13.28 -10.11
C THR A 221 4.50 12.61 -10.56
N LYS A 222 4.99 12.94 -11.77
CA LYS A 222 6.25 12.42 -12.33
C LYS A 222 7.51 13.07 -11.75
N ALA A 223 7.40 14.21 -11.06
CA ALA A 223 8.55 14.95 -10.55
C ALA A 223 9.36 14.15 -9.52
N ASP A 224 8.69 13.38 -8.65
CA ASP A 224 9.36 12.38 -7.80
C ASP A 224 9.17 10.99 -8.42
N ARG A 225 10.26 10.45 -8.99
CA ARG A 225 10.26 9.14 -9.65
C ARG A 225 9.81 8.01 -8.72
N ARG A 226 10.09 8.09 -7.41
CA ARG A 226 9.70 7.05 -6.46
C ARG A 226 8.20 7.09 -6.19
N VAL A 227 7.64 8.29 -6.06
CA VAL A 227 6.18 8.49 -5.95
C VAL A 227 5.49 8.01 -7.23
N PHE A 228 6.00 8.41 -8.39
CA PHE A 228 5.45 8.00 -9.68
C PHE A 228 5.44 6.47 -9.85
N ASN A 229 6.51 5.79 -9.48
CA ASN A 229 6.56 4.32 -9.55
C ASN A 229 5.57 3.65 -8.58
N ALA A 230 5.36 4.22 -7.39
CA ALA A 230 4.34 3.73 -6.48
C ALA A 230 2.93 3.93 -7.05
N VAL A 231 2.68 5.08 -7.70
CA VAL A 231 1.44 5.34 -8.44
C VAL A 231 1.23 4.33 -9.57
N LEU A 232 2.27 4.04 -10.38
CA LEU A 232 2.19 3.00 -11.40
C LEU A 232 1.89 1.62 -10.81
N GLY A 233 2.46 1.29 -9.64
CA GLY A 233 2.11 0.08 -8.90
C GLY A 233 0.62 0.06 -8.54
N ILE A 234 0.09 1.14 -7.97
CA ILE A 234 -1.34 1.25 -7.64
C ILE A 234 -2.20 1.08 -8.90
N SER A 235 -1.83 1.72 -10.01
CA SER A 235 -2.56 1.59 -11.28
C SER A 235 -2.51 0.17 -11.82
N TRP A 236 -1.38 -0.52 -11.69
CA TRP A 236 -1.24 -1.93 -12.03
C TRP A 236 -2.15 -2.84 -11.21
N PHE A 237 -2.27 -2.58 -9.90
CA PHE A 237 -3.23 -3.29 -9.05
C PHE A 237 -4.67 -3.15 -9.57
N TRP A 238 -5.08 -1.94 -9.96
CA TRP A 238 -6.42 -1.71 -10.54
C TRP A 238 -6.60 -2.41 -11.89
N PHE A 239 -5.56 -2.47 -12.73
CA PHE A 239 -5.60 -3.26 -13.96
C PHE A 239 -5.84 -4.73 -13.66
N PHE A 240 -5.00 -5.34 -12.81
CA PHE A 240 -5.08 -6.76 -12.48
C PHE A 240 -6.44 -7.12 -11.85
N GLY A 241 -6.89 -6.33 -10.86
CA GLY A 241 -8.18 -6.52 -10.21
C GLY A 241 -9.36 -6.37 -11.16
N THR A 242 -9.30 -5.41 -12.10
CA THR A 242 -10.35 -5.22 -13.12
C THR A 242 -10.42 -6.41 -14.07
N VAL A 243 -9.28 -6.91 -14.57
CA VAL A 243 -9.26 -8.12 -15.42
C VAL A 243 -9.88 -9.30 -14.68
N LEU A 244 -9.50 -9.51 -13.41
CA LEU A 244 -10.03 -10.60 -12.59
C LEU A 244 -11.56 -10.49 -12.45
N ILE A 245 -12.05 -9.36 -11.94
CA ILE A 245 -13.48 -9.12 -11.67
C ILE A 245 -14.32 -9.21 -12.96
N ALA A 246 -13.82 -8.68 -14.07
CA ALA A 246 -14.55 -8.67 -15.34
C ALA A 246 -14.79 -10.09 -15.91
N GLN A 247 -13.87 -11.03 -15.64
CA GLN A 247 -13.98 -12.39 -16.15
C GLN A 247 -14.63 -13.37 -15.16
N LEU A 248 -14.76 -13.02 -13.88
CA LEU A 248 -15.37 -13.88 -12.85
C LEU A 248 -16.76 -14.41 -13.21
N PRO A 249 -17.70 -13.63 -13.80
CA PRO A 249 -19.01 -14.17 -14.18
C PRO A 249 -18.91 -15.28 -15.24
N ASN A 250 -18.01 -15.12 -16.22
CA ASN A 250 -17.80 -16.14 -17.25
C ASN A 250 -17.09 -17.36 -16.69
N TYR A 251 -16.07 -17.16 -15.86
CA TYR A 251 -15.39 -18.24 -15.14
C TYR A 251 -16.36 -19.05 -14.28
N THR A 252 -17.25 -18.38 -13.55
CA THR A 252 -18.28 -19.01 -12.72
C THR A 252 -19.20 -19.91 -13.56
N ARG A 253 -19.76 -19.36 -14.64
CA ARG A 253 -20.75 -20.08 -15.47
C ARG A 253 -20.12 -21.25 -16.24
N ILE A 254 -18.95 -21.03 -16.84
CA ILE A 254 -18.35 -21.95 -17.81
C ILE A 254 -17.44 -22.97 -17.12
N ASN A 255 -16.58 -22.53 -16.20
CA ASN A 255 -15.56 -23.38 -15.59
C ASN A 255 -15.97 -23.95 -14.23
N LEU A 256 -16.71 -23.18 -13.43
CA LEU A 256 -17.20 -23.66 -12.13
C LEU A 256 -18.58 -24.33 -12.21
N GLY A 257 -19.32 -24.12 -13.30
CA GLY A 257 -20.69 -24.62 -13.44
C GLY A 257 -21.69 -23.95 -12.51
N GLY A 258 -21.31 -22.83 -11.91
CA GLY A 258 -22.06 -22.14 -10.87
C GLY A 258 -23.10 -21.18 -11.40
N ASP A 259 -24.13 -20.95 -10.58
CA ASP A 259 -25.17 -19.95 -10.83
C ASP A 259 -24.77 -18.55 -10.29
N GLY A 260 -25.74 -17.63 -10.23
CA GLY A 260 -25.52 -16.28 -9.69
C GLY A 260 -25.03 -16.27 -8.23
N SER A 261 -25.43 -17.25 -7.41
CA SER A 261 -25.01 -17.34 -6.01
C SER A 261 -23.52 -17.69 -5.89
N VAL A 262 -22.99 -18.54 -6.77
CA VAL A 262 -21.55 -18.84 -6.86
C VAL A 262 -20.78 -17.60 -7.29
N ASN A 263 -21.30 -16.83 -8.28
CA ASN A 263 -20.65 -15.58 -8.70
C ASN A 263 -20.58 -14.55 -7.54
N THR A 264 -21.63 -14.46 -6.72
CA THR A 264 -21.62 -13.64 -5.51
C THR A 264 -20.61 -14.16 -4.48
N LEU A 265 -20.52 -15.49 -4.29
CA LEU A 265 -19.55 -16.10 -3.39
C LEU A 265 -18.11 -15.77 -3.79
N VAL A 266 -17.72 -15.95 -5.06
CA VAL A 266 -16.35 -15.68 -5.52
C VAL A 266 -15.96 -14.21 -5.37
N LEU A 267 -16.87 -13.28 -5.67
CA LEU A 267 -16.68 -11.84 -5.43
C LEU A 267 -16.52 -11.53 -3.94
N THR A 268 -17.34 -12.18 -3.09
CA THR A 268 -17.28 -12.04 -1.64
C THR A 268 -15.94 -12.49 -1.09
N LEU A 269 -15.44 -13.66 -1.53
CA LEU A 269 -14.14 -14.19 -1.10
C LEU A 269 -12.99 -13.25 -1.48
N PHE A 270 -12.98 -12.72 -2.70
CA PHE A 270 -11.99 -11.75 -3.14
C PHE A 270 -12.03 -10.44 -2.31
N SER A 271 -13.22 -9.88 -2.09
CA SER A 271 -13.41 -8.65 -1.31
C SER A 271 -13.04 -8.83 0.18
N LEU A 272 -13.46 -9.94 0.80
CA LEU A 272 -13.09 -10.28 2.17
C LEU A 272 -11.59 -10.51 2.30
N GLY A 273 -11.00 -11.25 1.37
CA GLY A 273 -9.55 -11.44 1.29
C GLY A 273 -8.81 -10.11 1.25
N THR A 274 -9.25 -9.17 0.40
CA THR A 274 -8.65 -7.83 0.31
C THR A 274 -8.75 -7.06 1.62
N GLY A 275 -9.90 -7.12 2.30
CA GLY A 275 -10.07 -6.53 3.62
C GLY A 275 -9.13 -7.15 4.68
N VAL A 276 -9.02 -8.48 4.72
CA VAL A 276 -8.12 -9.19 5.64
C VAL A 276 -6.65 -8.84 5.36
N GLY A 277 -6.24 -8.83 4.10
CA GLY A 277 -4.88 -8.43 3.69
C GLY A 277 -4.55 -6.99 4.10
N ALA A 278 -5.50 -6.07 3.88
CA ALA A 278 -5.34 -4.67 4.27
C ALA A 278 -5.17 -4.50 5.79
N LEU A 279 -5.90 -5.26 6.60
CA LEU A 279 -5.77 -5.26 8.06
C LEU A 279 -4.47 -5.91 8.54
N LEU A 280 -4.06 -7.03 7.94
CA LEU A 280 -2.81 -7.72 8.25
C LEU A 280 -1.58 -6.88 7.91
N CYS A 281 -1.70 -6.02 6.89
CA CYS A 281 -0.62 -5.13 6.47
C CYS A 281 -0.08 -4.26 7.62
N GLU A 282 -0.93 -3.67 8.46
CA GLU A 282 -0.48 -2.86 9.61
C GLU A 282 0.32 -3.70 10.62
N ARG A 283 -0.17 -4.92 10.90
CA ARG A 283 0.48 -5.81 11.86
C ARG A 283 1.84 -6.26 11.37
N MET A 284 1.97 -6.53 10.07
CA MET A 284 3.21 -6.98 9.43
C MET A 284 4.20 -5.84 9.16
N SER A 285 3.70 -4.61 8.97
CA SER A 285 4.55 -3.43 8.76
C SER A 285 5.13 -2.84 10.04
N GLY A 286 4.76 -3.37 11.21
CA GLY A 286 5.20 -2.84 12.50
C GLY A 286 4.76 -1.39 12.75
N ARG A 287 3.62 -0.97 12.16
CA ARG A 287 3.11 0.42 12.18
C ARG A 287 4.04 1.44 11.53
N ARG A 288 4.78 1.01 10.51
CA ARG A 288 5.63 1.88 9.68
C ARG A 288 5.24 1.73 8.22
N VAL A 289 5.56 2.74 7.42
CA VAL A 289 5.41 2.67 5.98
C VAL A 289 6.47 1.72 5.44
N GLU A 290 6.11 0.45 5.35
CA GLU A 290 7.01 -0.64 4.97
C GLU A 290 6.69 -1.16 3.57
N VAL A 291 7.43 -0.63 2.58
CA VAL A 291 7.28 -1.01 1.17
C VAL A 291 7.76 -2.42 0.85
N GLY A 292 8.47 -3.08 1.78
CA GLY A 292 8.84 -4.48 1.69
C GLY A 292 7.66 -5.45 1.63
N LEU A 293 6.43 -5.03 1.98
CA LEU A 293 5.24 -5.86 1.80
C LEU A 293 4.72 -5.90 0.35
N VAL A 294 5.12 -4.94 -0.50
CA VAL A 294 4.65 -4.87 -1.90
C VAL A 294 5.12 -6.09 -2.72
N PRO A 295 6.40 -6.53 -2.66
CA PRO A 295 6.82 -7.77 -3.32
C PRO A 295 6.10 -9.01 -2.82
N LEU A 296 5.80 -9.09 -1.51
CA LEU A 296 4.99 -10.18 -0.96
C LEU A 296 3.62 -10.23 -1.65
N GLY A 297 2.95 -9.08 -1.76
CA GLY A 297 1.71 -8.93 -2.52
C GLY A 297 1.84 -9.38 -3.98
N ALA A 298 2.86 -8.89 -4.69
CA ALA A 298 3.07 -9.20 -6.10
C ALA A 298 3.30 -10.70 -6.36
N PHE A 299 4.09 -11.36 -5.50
CA PHE A 299 4.35 -12.79 -5.59
C PHE A 299 3.10 -13.61 -5.30
N GLY A 300 2.31 -13.23 -4.30
CA GLY A 300 1.05 -13.90 -4.02
C GLY A 300 0.02 -13.74 -5.13
N LEU A 301 -0.16 -12.53 -5.67
CA LEU A 301 -1.03 -12.29 -6.83
C LEU A 301 -0.65 -13.18 -8.03
N THR A 302 0.66 -13.34 -8.26
CA THR A 302 1.17 -14.25 -9.31
C THR A 302 0.87 -15.69 -8.97
N ALA A 303 1.30 -16.16 -7.79
CA ALA A 303 1.26 -17.56 -7.43
C ALA A 303 -0.18 -18.10 -7.45
N PHE A 304 -1.10 -17.41 -6.78
CA PHE A 304 -2.50 -17.82 -6.73
C PHE A 304 -3.27 -17.50 -8.03
N GLY A 305 -2.84 -16.49 -8.79
CA GLY A 305 -3.39 -16.23 -10.13
C GLY A 305 -3.04 -17.34 -11.14
N VAL A 306 -1.81 -17.85 -11.06
CA VAL A 306 -1.37 -19.03 -11.84
C VAL A 306 -2.03 -20.31 -11.31
N ASP A 307 -2.13 -20.48 -9.99
CA ASP A 307 -2.76 -21.67 -9.40
C ASP A 307 -4.23 -21.78 -9.76
N LEU A 308 -4.95 -20.65 -9.78
CA LEU A 308 -6.34 -20.56 -10.20
C LEU A 308 -6.55 -21.11 -11.62
N TYR A 309 -5.56 -20.97 -12.51
CA TYR A 309 -5.61 -21.60 -13.84
C TYR A 309 -5.58 -23.12 -13.78
N PHE A 310 -4.71 -23.68 -12.94
CA PHE A 310 -4.58 -25.12 -12.76
C PHE A 310 -5.67 -25.72 -11.87
N ALA A 311 -6.42 -24.90 -11.12
CA ALA A 311 -7.48 -25.38 -10.25
C ALA A 311 -8.65 -25.98 -11.06
N HIS A 312 -9.18 -25.25 -12.05
CA HIS A 312 -10.26 -25.71 -12.95
C HIS A 312 -10.01 -25.23 -14.40
N PRO A 313 -9.07 -25.84 -15.14
CA PRO A 313 -8.69 -25.40 -16.48
C PRO A 313 -9.74 -25.75 -17.56
N HIS A 314 -10.62 -26.70 -17.27
CA HIS A 314 -11.59 -27.23 -18.24
C HIS A 314 -12.99 -26.67 -18.00
N VAL A 315 -13.86 -26.82 -18.99
CA VAL A 315 -15.29 -26.52 -18.88
C VAL A 315 -15.91 -27.47 -17.85
N ALA A 316 -16.82 -26.94 -17.02
CA ALA A 316 -17.50 -27.72 -16.00
C ALA A 316 -18.33 -28.84 -16.65
N ALA A 317 -18.29 -30.04 -16.07
CA ALA A 317 -19.14 -31.15 -16.51
C ALA A 317 -20.59 -31.02 -16.01
N VAL A 318 -20.79 -30.26 -14.92
CA VAL A 318 -22.09 -30.02 -14.28
C VAL A 318 -22.33 -28.52 -14.23
N HIS A 319 -23.54 -28.08 -14.55
CA HIS A 319 -23.95 -26.68 -14.53
C HIS A 319 -25.17 -26.47 -13.64
N GLY A 320 -25.39 -25.22 -13.20
CA GLY A 320 -26.49 -24.85 -12.32
C GLY A 320 -26.22 -25.17 -10.85
N LEU A 321 -24.96 -25.28 -10.45
CA LEU A 321 -24.59 -25.45 -9.05
C LEU A 321 -24.88 -24.16 -8.28
N ASP A 322 -25.60 -24.28 -7.18
CA ASP A 322 -25.65 -23.21 -6.19
C ASP A 322 -24.33 -23.15 -5.40
N TRP A 323 -24.16 -22.11 -4.60
CA TRP A 323 -22.95 -21.89 -3.79
C TRP A 323 -22.67 -23.02 -2.81
N LEU A 324 -23.69 -23.72 -2.29
CA LEU A 324 -23.52 -24.80 -1.32
C LEU A 324 -23.05 -26.08 -2.02
N ALA A 325 -23.69 -26.43 -3.14
CA ALA A 325 -23.31 -27.55 -3.98
C ALA A 325 -21.91 -27.35 -4.57
N PHE A 326 -21.57 -26.12 -4.99
CA PHE A 326 -20.22 -25.76 -5.40
C PHE A 326 -19.20 -26.06 -4.30
N LEU A 327 -19.44 -25.65 -3.05
CA LEU A 327 -18.49 -25.89 -1.94
C LEU A 327 -18.27 -27.38 -1.62
N HIS A 328 -19.25 -28.24 -1.89
CA HIS A 328 -19.10 -29.70 -1.78
C HIS A 328 -18.47 -30.35 -3.01
N GLY A 329 -18.31 -29.61 -4.11
CA GLY A 329 -17.65 -30.06 -5.32
C GLY A 329 -16.16 -30.35 -5.11
N ALA A 330 -15.64 -31.36 -5.81
CA ALA A 330 -14.23 -31.70 -5.78
C ALA A 330 -13.38 -30.57 -6.41
N GLY A 331 -12.37 -30.09 -5.69
CA GLY A 331 -11.48 -29.01 -6.15
C GLY A 331 -11.98 -27.58 -5.88
N SER A 332 -13.22 -27.40 -5.44
CA SER A 332 -13.79 -26.08 -5.15
C SER A 332 -13.04 -25.34 -4.04
N TRP A 333 -12.55 -26.04 -3.02
CA TRP A 333 -11.77 -25.44 -1.94
C TRP A 333 -10.44 -24.84 -2.41
N ARG A 334 -9.84 -25.36 -3.49
CA ARG A 334 -8.65 -24.77 -4.09
C ARG A 334 -8.98 -23.40 -4.71
N VAL A 335 -10.06 -23.33 -5.48
CA VAL A 335 -10.57 -22.06 -6.05
C VAL A 335 -10.94 -21.05 -4.96
N VAL A 336 -11.60 -21.49 -3.88
CA VAL A 336 -11.93 -20.66 -2.72
C VAL A 336 -10.66 -20.09 -2.08
N MET A 337 -9.65 -20.93 -1.89
CA MET A 337 -8.37 -20.53 -1.33
C MET A 337 -7.65 -19.54 -2.24
N ASP A 338 -7.56 -19.82 -3.54
CA ASP A 338 -6.90 -18.96 -4.52
C ASP A 338 -7.53 -17.57 -4.56
N LEU A 339 -8.84 -17.48 -4.71
CA LEU A 339 -9.54 -16.19 -4.77
C LEU A 339 -9.40 -15.40 -3.47
N THR A 340 -9.50 -16.08 -2.33
CA THR A 340 -9.31 -15.45 -1.02
C THR A 340 -7.88 -14.93 -0.88
N LEU A 341 -6.88 -15.72 -1.25
CA LEU A 341 -5.47 -15.36 -1.12
C LEU A 341 -5.07 -14.29 -2.14
N ILE A 342 -5.55 -14.33 -3.39
CA ILE A 342 -5.41 -13.21 -4.34
C ILE A 342 -5.94 -11.92 -3.69
N GLY A 343 -7.08 -11.97 -3.00
CA GLY A 343 -7.57 -10.87 -2.18
C GLY A 343 -6.58 -10.45 -1.08
N VAL A 344 -6.12 -11.38 -0.23
CA VAL A 344 -5.17 -11.07 0.87
C VAL A 344 -3.88 -10.41 0.35
N PHE A 345 -3.30 -10.94 -0.72
CA PHE A 345 -2.08 -10.41 -1.32
C PHE A 345 -2.32 -9.08 -2.06
N SER A 346 -3.54 -8.84 -2.56
CA SER A 346 -3.96 -7.51 -3.03
C SER A 346 -3.83 -6.45 -1.94
N GLY A 347 -4.27 -6.77 -0.71
CA GLY A 347 -4.13 -5.89 0.46
C GLY A 347 -2.68 -5.57 0.79
N PHE A 348 -1.78 -6.57 0.79
CA PHE A 348 -0.34 -6.37 0.99
C PHE A 348 0.33 -5.57 -0.12
N TYR A 349 -0.23 -5.59 -1.32
CA TYR A 349 0.28 -4.84 -2.45
C TYR A 349 -0.13 -3.36 -2.39
N VAL A 350 -1.43 -3.08 -2.27
CA VAL A 350 -1.97 -1.73 -2.49
C VAL A 350 -1.83 -0.80 -1.26
N VAL A 351 -2.00 -1.33 -0.04
CA VAL A 351 -2.00 -0.50 1.18
C VAL A 351 -0.65 0.19 1.44
N PRO A 352 0.50 -0.50 1.36
CA PRO A 352 1.80 0.15 1.53
C PRO A 352 2.09 1.19 0.46
N LEU A 353 1.64 0.99 -0.79
CA LEU A 353 1.87 1.93 -1.88
C LEU A 353 1.14 3.26 -1.64
N PHE A 354 -0.13 3.22 -1.21
CA PHE A 354 -0.86 4.44 -0.84
C PHE A 354 -0.23 5.14 0.35
N ALA A 355 0.14 4.38 1.40
CA ALA A 355 0.83 4.94 2.55
C ALA A 355 2.19 5.57 2.16
N TYR A 356 2.89 4.96 1.21
CA TYR A 356 4.15 5.47 0.68
C TYR A 356 3.98 6.76 -0.11
N VAL A 357 3.02 6.83 -1.04
CA VAL A 357 2.69 8.07 -1.77
C VAL A 357 2.33 9.19 -0.79
N GLN A 358 1.52 8.90 0.23
CA GLN A 358 1.10 9.88 1.23
C GLN A 358 2.24 10.37 2.12
N ALA A 359 3.14 9.48 2.55
CA ALA A 359 4.24 9.83 3.43
C ALA A 359 5.38 10.57 2.69
N ARG A 360 5.57 10.28 1.40
CA ARG A 360 6.64 10.84 0.59
C ARG A 360 6.27 12.19 -0.03
N THR A 361 5.00 12.40 -0.33
CA THR A 361 4.55 13.58 -1.07
C THR A 361 4.35 14.78 -0.13
N PRO A 362 4.92 15.95 -0.44
CA PRO A 362 4.68 17.18 0.31
C PRO A 362 3.19 17.54 0.38
N ARG A 363 2.75 18.06 1.54
CA ARG A 363 1.32 18.31 1.84
C ARG A 363 0.66 19.32 0.90
N ASP A 364 1.43 20.24 0.35
CA ASP A 364 1.01 21.32 -0.57
C ASP A 364 0.68 20.83 -1.99
N ARG A 365 1.04 19.60 -2.33
CA ARG A 365 0.80 18.99 -3.64
C ARG A 365 0.21 17.58 -3.58
N LEU A 366 -0.04 17.07 -2.36
CA LEU A 366 -0.51 15.70 -2.15
C LEU A 366 -1.85 15.42 -2.84
N SER A 367 -2.82 16.34 -2.79
CA SER A 367 -4.14 16.08 -3.40
C SER A 367 -4.04 16.05 -4.92
N ARG A 368 -3.19 16.90 -5.52
CA ARG A 368 -2.88 16.85 -6.96
C ARG A 368 -2.15 15.55 -7.35
N VAL A 369 -1.22 15.06 -6.54
CA VAL A 369 -0.57 13.76 -6.80
C VAL A 369 -1.59 12.61 -6.74
N ILE A 370 -2.51 12.62 -5.76
CA ILE A 370 -3.60 11.62 -5.70
C ILE A 370 -4.55 11.75 -6.90
N ALA A 371 -4.83 12.97 -7.37
CA ALA A 371 -5.57 13.17 -8.61
C ALA A 371 -4.85 12.58 -9.82
N GLY A 372 -3.53 12.78 -9.95
CA GLY A 372 -2.72 12.13 -10.98
C GLY A 372 -2.76 10.60 -10.91
N ASN A 373 -2.71 10.06 -9.69
CA ASN A 373 -2.92 8.63 -9.44
C ASN A 373 -4.29 8.15 -9.91
N ASN A 374 -5.36 8.90 -9.63
CA ASN A 374 -6.71 8.54 -10.05
C ASN A 374 -6.88 8.53 -11.58
N ILE A 375 -6.25 9.49 -12.29
CA ILE A 375 -6.25 9.52 -13.76
C ILE A 375 -5.54 8.29 -14.33
N LEU A 376 -4.38 7.93 -13.78
CA LEU A 376 -3.64 6.74 -14.21
C LEU A 376 -4.37 5.44 -13.87
N ASN A 377 -5.04 5.38 -12.71
CA ASN A 377 -5.87 4.23 -12.36
C ASN A 377 -7.03 4.07 -13.35
N ALA A 378 -7.73 5.16 -13.69
CA ALA A 378 -8.79 5.13 -14.69
C ALA A 378 -8.28 4.64 -16.05
N LEU A 379 -7.10 5.10 -16.48
CA LEU A 379 -6.43 4.62 -17.70
C LEU A 379 -6.19 3.10 -17.65
N PHE A 380 -5.64 2.61 -16.55
CA PHE A 380 -5.34 1.19 -16.37
C PHE A 380 -6.59 0.32 -16.30
N ILE A 381 -7.69 0.82 -15.71
CA ILE A 381 -8.98 0.13 -15.72
C ILE A 381 -9.52 0.03 -17.16
N CYS A 382 -9.45 1.10 -17.96
CA CYS A 382 -9.84 1.05 -19.37
C CYS A 382 -8.97 0.07 -20.18
N MET A 383 -7.65 0.08 -19.94
CA MET A 383 -6.73 -0.87 -20.58
C MET A 383 -7.03 -2.32 -20.17
N ALA A 384 -7.42 -2.58 -18.91
CA ALA A 384 -7.82 -3.90 -18.45
C ALA A 384 -9.07 -4.43 -19.16
N SER A 385 -10.08 -3.57 -19.33
CA SER A 385 -11.27 -3.92 -20.11
C SER A 385 -10.92 -4.23 -21.57
N GLY A 386 -10.07 -3.41 -22.20
CA GLY A 386 -9.58 -3.65 -23.56
C GLY A 386 -8.75 -4.94 -23.68
N PHE A 387 -7.91 -5.23 -22.69
CA PHE A 387 -7.12 -6.46 -22.61
C PHE A 387 -8.02 -7.70 -22.52
N GLY A 388 -9.00 -7.71 -21.62
CA GLY A 388 -9.94 -8.82 -21.46
C GLY A 388 -10.80 -9.05 -22.72
N LEU A 389 -11.35 -7.98 -23.31
CA LEU A 389 -12.14 -8.08 -24.54
C LEU A 389 -11.29 -8.50 -25.74
N GLY A 390 -10.09 -7.95 -25.88
CA GLY A 390 -9.16 -8.27 -26.97
C GLY A 390 -8.71 -9.73 -26.94
N LEU A 391 -8.30 -10.24 -25.78
CA LEU A 391 -7.93 -11.66 -25.65
C LEU A 391 -9.14 -12.58 -25.84
N GLY A 392 -10.32 -12.20 -25.34
CA GLY A 392 -11.56 -12.94 -25.59
C GLY A 392 -11.89 -13.03 -27.08
N ALA A 393 -11.69 -11.95 -27.84
CA ALA A 393 -11.87 -11.94 -29.30
C ALA A 393 -10.87 -12.83 -30.05
N LEU A 394 -9.69 -13.09 -29.47
CA LEU A 394 -8.72 -14.08 -29.98
C LEU A 394 -9.07 -15.53 -29.58
N GLY A 395 -10.21 -15.75 -28.92
CA GLY A 395 -10.68 -17.07 -28.49
C GLY A 395 -10.10 -17.55 -27.17
N LEU A 396 -9.41 -16.70 -26.40
CA LEU A 396 -8.92 -17.08 -25.08
C LEU A 396 -10.08 -17.17 -24.08
N THR A 397 -10.09 -18.25 -23.31
CA THR A 397 -11.04 -18.48 -22.21
C THR A 397 -10.75 -17.58 -21.00
N ALA A 398 -11.72 -17.41 -20.10
CA ALA A 398 -11.56 -16.63 -18.87
C ALA A 398 -10.33 -17.07 -18.04
N VAL A 399 -10.11 -18.39 -17.94
CA VAL A 399 -8.98 -18.97 -17.20
C VAL A 399 -7.64 -18.63 -17.86
N GLN A 400 -7.57 -18.67 -19.19
CA GLN A 400 -6.37 -18.26 -19.93
C GLN A 400 -6.09 -16.76 -19.80
N ILE A 401 -7.14 -15.94 -19.71
CA ILE A 401 -7.00 -14.50 -19.45
C ILE A 401 -6.46 -14.26 -18.03
N PHE A 402 -6.89 -15.03 -17.02
CA PHE A 402 -6.30 -14.97 -15.68
C PHE A 402 -4.82 -15.35 -15.69
N LEU A 403 -4.46 -16.43 -16.38
CA LEU A 403 -3.06 -16.83 -16.53
C LEU A 403 -2.23 -15.73 -17.22
N ALA A 404 -2.76 -15.14 -18.31
CA ALA A 404 -2.09 -14.05 -19.02
C ALA A 404 -1.89 -12.83 -18.11
N ALA A 405 -2.89 -12.46 -17.31
CA ALA A 405 -2.77 -11.39 -16.33
C ALA A 405 -1.74 -11.70 -15.23
N ALA A 406 -1.68 -12.94 -14.75
CA ALA A 406 -0.70 -13.38 -13.75
C ALA A 406 0.73 -13.39 -14.30
N LEU A 407 0.93 -13.83 -15.54
CA LEU A 407 2.24 -13.78 -16.21
C LEU A 407 2.67 -12.33 -16.50
N LEU A 408 1.73 -11.47 -16.92
CA LEU A 408 2.00 -10.05 -17.08
C LEU A 408 2.37 -9.39 -15.74
N ASN A 409 1.76 -9.82 -14.64
CA ASN A 409 2.14 -9.38 -13.29
C ASN A 409 3.59 -9.73 -12.94
N VAL A 410 4.13 -10.87 -13.42
CA VAL A 410 5.57 -11.18 -13.27
C VAL A 410 6.43 -10.15 -13.98
N LEU A 411 6.10 -9.85 -15.24
CA LEU A 411 6.86 -8.87 -16.05
C LEU A 411 6.84 -7.48 -15.40
N VAL A 412 5.67 -7.04 -14.94
CA VAL A 412 5.51 -5.75 -14.25
C VAL A 412 6.22 -5.75 -12.91
N ALA A 413 6.16 -6.83 -12.13
CA ALA A 413 6.88 -6.95 -10.87
C ALA A 413 8.39 -6.86 -11.08
N VAL A 414 8.94 -7.57 -12.06
CA VAL A 414 10.36 -7.48 -12.45
C VAL A 414 10.72 -6.05 -12.85
N TYR A 415 9.90 -5.40 -13.68
CA TYR A 415 10.12 -4.01 -14.07
C TYR A 415 10.12 -3.05 -12.87
N ILE A 416 9.11 -3.13 -12.00
CA ILE A 416 9.01 -2.26 -10.82
C ILE A 416 10.19 -2.49 -9.87
N PHE A 417 10.59 -3.75 -9.62
CA PHE A 417 11.67 -4.06 -8.67
C PHE A 417 13.06 -3.75 -9.22
N THR A 418 13.26 -3.74 -10.55
CA THR A 418 14.51 -3.24 -11.15
C THR A 418 14.64 -1.73 -11.06
N ILE A 419 13.52 -0.99 -11.13
CA ILE A 419 13.53 0.49 -11.04
C ILE A 419 13.52 0.98 -9.59
N VAL A 420 12.86 0.26 -8.69
CA VAL A 420 12.78 0.58 -7.26
C VAL A 420 13.31 -0.60 -6.44
N PRO A 421 14.64 -0.77 -6.38
CA PRO A 421 15.25 -1.91 -5.71
C PRO A 421 14.97 -1.93 -4.21
N GLU A 422 14.69 -0.75 -3.64
CA GLU A 422 14.27 -0.59 -2.25
C GLU A 422 13.12 -1.53 -1.87
N PHE A 423 12.16 -1.78 -2.77
CA PHE A 423 11.03 -2.68 -2.49
C PHE A 423 11.50 -4.11 -2.23
N LEU A 424 12.30 -4.67 -3.15
CA LEU A 424 12.82 -6.03 -3.04
C LEU A 424 13.82 -6.14 -1.87
N MET A 425 14.66 -5.14 -1.69
CA MET A 425 15.63 -5.06 -0.59
C MET A 425 14.96 -5.10 0.77
N ARG A 426 13.94 -4.25 0.96
CA ARG A 426 13.18 -4.22 2.20
C ARG A 426 12.39 -5.50 2.41
N PHE A 427 11.84 -6.10 1.34
CA PHE A 427 11.20 -7.41 1.43
C PHE A 427 12.18 -8.49 1.91
N ILE A 428 13.34 -8.64 1.27
CA ILE A 428 14.37 -9.62 1.67
C ILE A 428 14.80 -9.37 3.12
N THR A 429 15.07 -8.12 3.48
CA THR A 429 15.45 -7.74 4.84
C THR A 429 14.34 -8.10 5.83
N TRP A 430 13.10 -7.76 5.51
CA TRP A 430 11.93 -8.06 6.34
C TRP A 430 11.73 -9.57 6.51
N VAL A 431 11.83 -10.36 5.44
CA VAL A 431 11.74 -11.83 5.50
C VAL A 431 12.84 -12.41 6.35
N LEU A 432 14.11 -12.02 6.11
CA LEU A 432 15.25 -12.53 6.85
C LEU A 432 15.14 -12.17 8.34
N VAL A 433 14.84 -10.91 8.67
CA VAL A 433 14.75 -10.44 10.05
C VAL A 433 13.60 -11.12 10.79
N ASN A 434 12.39 -11.18 10.21
CA ASN A 434 11.22 -11.75 10.89
C ASN A 434 11.21 -13.28 10.94
N THR A 435 11.88 -13.95 10.00
CA THR A 435 11.98 -15.42 9.96
C THR A 435 13.10 -15.92 10.86
N LEU A 436 14.27 -15.28 10.82
CA LEU A 436 15.46 -15.76 11.51
C LEU A 436 15.61 -15.20 12.92
N TYR A 437 14.99 -14.04 13.22
CA TYR A 437 15.17 -13.33 14.49
C TYR A 437 13.83 -12.92 15.13
N ARG A 438 13.84 -12.79 16.46
CA ARG A 438 12.78 -12.12 17.23
C ARG A 438 13.37 -10.86 17.81
N VAL A 439 13.24 -9.76 17.07
CA VAL A 439 13.83 -8.48 17.46
C VAL A 439 12.91 -7.78 18.47
N ARG A 440 13.46 -7.45 19.64
CA ARG A 440 12.89 -6.46 20.57
C ARG A 440 13.65 -5.16 20.42
N VAL A 441 12.90 -4.07 20.49
CA VAL A 441 13.44 -2.73 20.27
C VAL A 441 13.08 -1.90 21.47
N ASP A 442 14.06 -1.20 22.02
CA ASP A 442 13.89 -0.31 23.17
C ASP A 442 14.71 0.98 22.97
N GLY A 443 14.16 2.13 23.37
CA GLY A 443 14.87 3.41 23.33
C GLY A 443 15.18 3.98 21.94
N LEU A 444 14.61 3.46 20.84
CA LEU A 444 14.80 4.04 19.49
C LEU A 444 13.96 5.29 19.23
N GLU A 445 12.97 5.57 20.09
CA GLU A 445 12.26 6.86 20.13
C GLU A 445 13.17 8.04 20.43
N ASN A 446 14.35 7.79 20.99
CA ASN A 446 15.35 8.82 21.28
C ASN A 446 16.11 9.28 20.03
N ILE A 447 16.00 8.57 18.91
CA ILE A 447 16.65 8.98 17.65
C ILE A 447 15.91 10.20 17.11
N PRO A 448 16.63 11.30 16.78
CA PRO A 448 16.01 12.51 16.22
C PRO A 448 15.15 12.21 14.98
N GLU A 449 13.89 12.64 15.00
CA GLU A 449 12.97 12.47 13.87
C GLU A 449 13.43 13.29 12.65
N GLU A 450 14.07 14.43 12.89
CA GLU A 450 14.60 15.36 11.88
C GLU A 450 16.04 15.78 12.21
N GLY A 451 16.77 16.30 11.20
CA GLY A 451 18.15 16.77 11.35
C GLY A 451 19.20 15.65 11.41
N PRO A 452 20.50 15.99 11.39
CA PRO A 452 21.56 14.99 11.37
C PRO A 452 21.84 14.38 12.74
N ALA A 453 22.22 13.10 12.77
CA ALA A 453 22.77 12.46 13.96
C ALA A 453 23.70 11.30 13.59
N LEU A 454 24.68 11.05 14.46
CA LEU A 454 25.62 9.95 14.34
C LEU A 454 25.21 8.79 15.26
N LEU A 455 24.84 7.65 14.67
CA LEU A 455 24.50 6.43 15.40
C LEU A 455 25.77 5.60 15.62
N VAL A 456 26.06 5.27 16.88
CA VAL A 456 27.25 4.49 17.25
C VAL A 456 26.81 3.16 17.85
N CYS A 457 27.19 2.05 17.23
CA CYS A 457 26.74 0.71 17.63
C CYS A 457 27.87 -0.31 17.65
N ASN A 458 27.75 -1.35 18.48
CA ASN A 458 28.67 -2.50 18.48
C ASN A 458 28.48 -3.40 17.25
N HIS A 459 29.53 -4.14 16.87
CA HIS A 459 29.59 -4.95 15.65
C HIS A 459 29.83 -6.44 15.91
N VAL A 460 28.73 -7.20 15.92
CA VAL A 460 28.69 -8.61 16.31
C VAL A 460 28.48 -9.54 15.11
N SER A 461 27.67 -9.14 14.12
CA SER A 461 27.24 -9.99 13.02
C SER A 461 27.19 -9.25 11.68
N PHE A 462 27.30 -9.98 10.56
CA PHE A 462 27.05 -9.41 9.23
C PHE A 462 25.61 -8.92 9.06
N MET A 463 24.70 -9.35 9.94
CA MET A 463 23.30 -8.93 9.96
C MET A 463 23.06 -7.60 10.70
N ASP A 464 24.05 -7.04 11.40
CA ASP A 464 23.88 -5.84 12.22
C ASP A 464 23.30 -4.66 11.42
N PRO A 465 23.81 -4.31 10.23
CA PRO A 465 23.24 -3.21 9.44
C PRO A 465 21.81 -3.49 8.99
N LEU A 466 21.47 -4.75 8.72
CA LEU A 466 20.13 -5.16 8.30
C LEU A 466 19.12 -5.08 9.46
N VAL A 467 19.52 -5.52 10.66
CA VAL A 467 18.69 -5.41 11.87
C VAL A 467 18.47 -3.94 12.23
N LEU A 468 19.51 -3.11 12.17
CA LEU A 468 19.38 -1.67 12.38
C LEU A 468 18.47 -1.05 11.32
N MET A 469 18.72 -1.29 10.03
CA MET A 469 17.91 -0.74 8.93
C MET A 469 16.43 -1.12 9.04
N ALA A 470 16.11 -2.35 9.44
CA ALA A 470 14.73 -2.79 9.63
C ALA A 470 14.01 -2.13 10.82
N ASN A 471 14.75 -1.64 11.81
CA ASN A 471 14.20 -1.15 13.08
C ASN A 471 14.38 0.36 13.30
N LEU A 472 15.18 1.05 12.49
CA LEU A 472 15.32 2.51 12.51
C LEU A 472 14.11 3.20 11.86
N ARG A 473 13.65 4.32 12.43
CA ARG A 473 12.43 5.03 12.00
C ARG A 473 12.64 5.87 10.72
N ARG A 474 13.89 6.20 10.42
CA ARG A 474 14.31 6.91 9.21
C ARG A 474 15.56 6.24 8.64
N PRO A 475 15.81 6.34 7.33
CA PRO A 475 16.96 5.71 6.69
C PRO A 475 18.28 6.19 7.31
N ALA A 476 19.20 5.27 7.55
CA ALA A 476 20.57 5.58 7.97
C ALA A 476 21.57 5.09 6.93
N ARG A 477 22.62 5.88 6.72
CA ARG A 477 23.74 5.55 5.85
C ARG A 477 24.80 4.82 6.67
N PHE A 478 25.03 3.56 6.36
CA PHE A 478 25.98 2.73 7.10
C PHE A 478 27.39 2.89 6.55
N VAL A 479 28.35 3.10 7.43
CA VAL A 479 29.78 3.09 7.09
C VAL A 479 30.24 1.64 7.04
N MET A 480 30.67 1.16 5.86
CA MET A 480 30.87 -0.27 5.59
C MET A 480 32.20 -0.54 4.89
N TYR A 481 32.79 -1.71 5.15
CA TYR A 481 34.08 -2.09 4.56
C TYR A 481 34.02 -2.14 3.02
N TYR A 482 34.91 -1.40 2.37
CA TYR A 482 34.85 -1.14 0.93
C TYR A 482 34.89 -2.40 0.04
N LYS A 483 35.61 -3.47 0.43
CA LYS A 483 35.69 -4.70 -0.40
C LYS A 483 34.37 -5.44 -0.51
N ILE A 484 33.43 -5.25 0.42
CA ILE A 484 32.12 -5.91 0.35
C ILE A 484 31.31 -5.37 -0.86
N PHE A 485 31.64 -4.17 -1.35
CA PHE A 485 31.06 -3.60 -2.56
C PHE A 485 31.56 -4.27 -3.86
N ASN A 486 32.53 -5.19 -3.80
CA ASN A 486 32.99 -5.93 -4.97
C ASN A 486 32.11 -7.15 -5.30
N ILE A 487 31.23 -7.56 -4.38
CA ILE A 487 30.30 -8.67 -4.59
C ILE A 487 29.13 -8.14 -5.44
N PRO A 488 28.88 -8.65 -6.67
CA PRO A 488 27.98 -8.00 -7.64
C PRO A 488 26.57 -7.71 -7.11
N VAL A 489 25.98 -8.66 -6.39
CA VAL A 489 24.63 -8.50 -5.81
C VAL A 489 24.65 -7.49 -4.66
N LEU A 490 25.65 -7.56 -3.77
CA LEU A 490 25.76 -6.65 -2.62
C LEU A 490 26.18 -5.23 -3.02
N LYS A 491 26.92 -5.07 -4.12
CA LYS A 491 27.29 -3.77 -4.69
C LYS A 491 26.05 -2.93 -4.98
N PHE A 492 25.07 -3.53 -5.65
CA PHE A 492 23.81 -2.90 -5.99
C PHE A 492 22.98 -2.54 -4.75
N VAL A 493 22.93 -3.46 -3.79
CA VAL A 493 22.27 -3.30 -2.47
C VAL A 493 22.84 -2.07 -1.74
N PHE A 494 24.16 -2.04 -1.53
CA PHE A 494 24.80 -0.98 -0.75
C PHE A 494 24.79 0.37 -1.46
N HIS A 495 24.88 0.40 -2.80
CA HIS A 495 24.73 1.63 -3.56
C HIS A 495 23.32 2.21 -3.43
N THR A 496 22.28 1.36 -3.48
CA THR A 496 20.89 1.79 -3.29
C THR A 496 20.63 2.30 -1.87
N ALA A 497 21.22 1.63 -0.87
CA ALA A 497 21.15 2.05 0.54
C ALA A 497 22.01 3.29 0.86
N LYS A 498 22.72 3.85 -0.14
CA LYS A 498 23.70 4.93 0.01
C LYS A 498 24.74 4.66 1.12
N ALA A 499 25.15 3.40 1.29
CA ALA A 499 26.18 3.03 2.25
C ALA A 499 27.52 3.66 1.88
N ILE A 500 28.30 4.05 2.88
CA ILE A 500 29.55 4.79 2.73
C ILE A 500 30.72 3.81 2.82
N PRO A 501 31.47 3.58 1.74
CA PRO A 501 32.60 2.65 1.76
C PRO A 501 33.76 3.22 2.58
N ILE A 502 34.33 2.43 3.49
CA ILE A 502 35.50 2.80 4.30
C ILE A 502 36.60 1.75 4.19
N ALA A 503 37.85 2.22 4.25
CA ALA A 503 39.07 1.40 4.32
C ALA A 503 39.90 1.80 5.56
N GLY A 504 40.79 0.92 6.00
CA GLY A 504 41.76 1.29 7.03
C GLY A 504 42.81 2.26 6.49
N GLN A 505 43.35 3.14 7.35
CA GLN A 505 44.41 4.11 6.96
C GLN A 505 45.61 3.45 6.27
N LYS A 506 45.99 2.25 6.71
CA LYS A 506 47.12 1.50 6.14
C LYS A 506 46.79 0.78 4.83
N GLU A 507 45.50 0.61 4.53
CA GLU A 507 45.03 -0.16 3.38
C GLU A 507 44.76 0.74 2.17
N ASP A 508 43.98 1.82 2.38
CA ASP A 508 43.72 2.82 1.35
C ASP A 508 43.39 4.18 2.00
N PRO A 509 44.39 5.08 2.13
CA PRO A 509 44.20 6.42 2.69
C PRO A 509 43.18 7.27 1.91
N ALA A 510 43.10 7.09 0.58
CA ALA A 510 42.23 7.89 -0.27
C ALA A 510 40.76 7.50 -0.08
N VAL A 511 40.46 6.20 0.02
CA VAL A 511 39.11 5.72 0.35
C VAL A 511 38.69 6.14 1.75
N LEU A 512 39.61 6.11 2.73
CA LEU A 512 39.31 6.60 4.08
C LEU A 512 38.98 8.10 4.08
N GLN A 513 39.73 8.92 3.34
CA GLN A 513 39.45 10.35 3.24
C GLN A 513 38.08 10.61 2.58
N ARG A 514 37.80 9.94 1.47
CA ARG A 514 36.48 10.01 0.81
C ARG A 514 35.34 9.60 1.73
N ALA A 515 35.54 8.58 2.56
CA ALA A 515 34.54 8.16 3.54
C ALA A 515 34.21 9.30 4.52
N TYR A 516 35.21 10.03 5.02
CA TYR A 516 34.97 11.20 5.88
C TYR A 516 34.26 12.34 5.14
N ASP A 517 34.61 12.59 3.87
CA ASP A 517 33.94 13.58 3.05
C ASP A 517 32.47 13.23 2.80
N GLU A 518 32.17 11.97 2.49
CA GLU A 518 30.80 11.48 2.30
C GLU A 518 29.98 11.48 3.59
N VAL A 519 30.59 11.16 4.73
CA VAL A 519 29.94 11.25 6.05
C VAL A 519 29.58 12.71 6.37
N ASP A 520 30.51 13.64 6.16
CA ASP A 520 30.27 15.07 6.38
C ASP A 520 29.15 15.60 5.47
N ALA A 521 29.16 15.24 4.18
CA ALA A 521 28.10 15.60 3.25
C ALA A 521 26.74 15.01 3.64
N ALA A 522 26.70 13.73 4.04
CA ALA A 522 25.48 13.09 4.50
C ALA A 522 24.89 13.80 5.73
N LEU A 523 25.73 14.10 6.72
CA LEU A 523 25.30 14.83 7.91
C LEU A 523 24.93 16.29 7.58
N ALA A 524 25.54 16.92 6.57
CA ALA A 524 25.14 18.24 6.09
C ALA A 524 23.72 18.22 5.49
N ASP A 525 23.39 17.16 4.75
CA ASP A 525 22.05 16.93 4.18
C ASP A 525 21.01 16.53 5.24
N GLY A 526 21.44 16.42 6.51
CA GLY A 526 20.60 16.04 7.62
C GLY A 526 20.37 14.54 7.75
N ASP A 527 21.10 13.67 7.04
CA ASP A 527 20.95 12.21 7.12
C ASP A 527 21.42 11.64 8.48
N LEU A 528 20.93 10.44 8.83
CA LEU A 528 21.55 9.64 9.88
C LEU A 528 22.75 8.89 9.30
N VAL A 529 23.88 8.91 10.01
CA VAL A 529 25.04 8.07 9.68
C VAL A 529 25.24 7.06 10.79
N CYS A 530 25.40 5.78 10.45
CA CYS A 530 25.68 4.73 11.42
C CYS A 530 27.11 4.20 11.25
N ILE A 531 27.86 4.19 12.35
CA ILE A 531 29.23 3.70 12.40
C ILE A 531 29.41 2.64 13.49
N PHE A 532 30.22 1.65 13.17
CA PHE A 532 30.68 0.61 14.06
C PHE A 532 32.14 0.91 14.47
N PRO A 533 32.38 1.56 15.61
CA PRO A 533 33.69 2.11 15.95
C PRO A 533 34.76 1.05 16.27
N GLU A 534 34.39 -0.23 16.40
CA GLU A 534 35.31 -1.37 16.57
C GLU A 534 36.21 -1.58 15.32
N GLY A 535 35.75 -1.16 14.14
CA GLY A 535 36.47 -1.29 12.87
C GLY A 535 36.55 -2.71 12.31
N GLY A 536 35.86 -3.67 12.93
CA GLY A 536 35.70 -5.04 12.46
C GLY A 536 34.73 -5.83 13.35
N LEU A 537 34.30 -6.99 12.87
CA LEU A 537 33.44 -7.91 13.64
C LEU A 537 34.18 -8.52 14.82
N THR A 538 33.53 -8.57 15.98
CA THR A 538 34.04 -9.26 17.17
C THR A 538 34.43 -10.72 16.89
N LYS A 539 35.45 -11.20 17.61
CA LYS A 539 36.02 -12.55 17.46
C LYS A 539 35.60 -13.50 18.59
N ASP A 540 35.30 -12.95 19.75
CA ASP A 540 34.98 -13.64 21.00
C ASP A 540 33.55 -13.35 21.50
N GLY A 541 32.90 -12.31 20.97
CA GLY A 541 31.56 -11.88 21.33
C GLY A 541 31.53 -10.67 22.24
N ASP A 542 32.70 -10.17 22.64
CA ASP A 542 32.81 -8.92 23.40
C ASP A 542 33.08 -7.73 22.49
N ILE A 543 32.78 -6.54 23.00
CA ILE A 543 32.98 -5.28 22.29
C ILE A 543 34.48 -4.97 22.26
N ALA A 544 35.03 -4.73 21.07
CA ALA A 544 36.41 -4.30 20.90
C ALA A 544 36.59 -2.80 21.24
N PRO A 545 37.82 -2.34 21.56
CA PRO A 545 38.07 -0.92 21.82
C PRO A 545 37.67 -0.02 20.65
N PHE A 546 37.08 1.13 20.97
CA PHE A 546 36.61 2.07 19.95
C PHE A 546 37.77 2.82 19.31
N ARG A 547 37.76 2.90 17.97
CA ARG A 547 38.73 3.66 17.18
C ARG A 547 38.39 5.16 17.15
N PRO A 548 39.37 6.05 16.91
CA PRO A 548 39.17 7.51 16.92
C PRO A 548 38.32 8.06 15.76
N GLY A 549 37.71 7.20 14.94
CA GLY A 549 36.95 7.61 13.77
C GLY A 549 35.74 8.49 14.10
N VAL A 550 35.09 8.24 15.23
CA VAL A 550 33.96 9.06 15.72
C VAL A 550 34.42 10.47 16.08
N SER A 551 35.53 10.62 16.80
CA SER A 551 36.07 11.94 17.17
C SER A 551 36.36 12.79 15.93
N ARG A 552 37.00 12.21 14.91
CA ARG A 552 37.30 12.92 13.65
C ARG A 552 36.05 13.40 12.91
N ILE A 553 34.98 12.62 12.95
CA ILE A 553 33.69 13.01 12.34
C ILE A 553 33.13 14.23 13.09
N LEU A 554 33.13 14.19 14.42
CA LEU A 554 32.58 15.24 15.27
C LEU A 554 33.41 16.54 15.26
N GLU A 555 34.73 16.42 15.15
CA GLU A 555 35.64 17.57 14.96
C GLU A 555 35.32 18.32 13.67
N ARG A 556 34.98 17.60 12.60
CA ARG A 556 34.60 18.19 11.31
C ARG A 556 33.17 18.74 11.32
N ARG A 557 32.23 17.99 11.90
CA ARG A 557 30.83 18.39 12.01
C ARG A 557 30.23 17.96 13.35
N PRO A 558 30.07 18.91 14.29
CA PRO A 558 29.41 18.64 15.56
C PRO A 558 27.93 18.27 15.36
N VAL A 559 27.57 17.01 15.60
CA VAL A 559 26.19 16.49 15.54
C VAL A 559 25.86 15.68 16.79
N PRO A 560 24.57 15.56 17.18
CA PRO A 560 24.16 14.66 18.24
C PRO A 560 24.60 13.22 17.97
N VAL A 561 25.13 12.55 19.00
CA VAL A 561 25.53 11.13 18.93
C VAL A 561 24.51 10.28 19.66
N VAL A 562 23.99 9.23 19.02
CA VAL A 562 23.06 8.29 19.65
C VAL A 562 23.76 6.94 19.84
N PRO A 563 24.11 6.57 21.08
CA PRO A 563 24.62 5.25 21.41
C PRO A 563 23.53 4.19 21.24
N LEU A 564 23.87 3.11 20.53
CA LEU A 564 23.03 1.94 20.31
C LEU A 564 23.78 0.67 20.70
N ALA A 565 23.07 -0.35 21.16
CA ALA A 565 23.62 -1.67 21.37
C ALA A 565 22.75 -2.76 20.75
N LEU A 566 23.40 -3.68 20.03
CA LEU A 566 22.84 -4.94 19.58
C LEU A 566 23.20 -6.05 20.57
N ARG A 567 22.17 -6.77 21.03
CA ARG A 567 22.27 -7.89 21.97
C ARG A 567 21.76 -9.18 21.36
N GLY A 568 22.35 -10.32 21.69
CA GLY A 568 21.82 -11.64 21.35
C GLY A 568 22.15 -12.11 19.92
N LEU A 569 23.07 -11.44 19.23
CA LEU A 569 23.48 -11.78 17.86
C LEU A 569 24.67 -12.74 17.82
N TRP A 570 25.41 -12.89 18.93
CA TRP A 570 26.53 -13.82 19.02
C TRP A 570 26.03 -15.28 19.07
N GLY A 571 26.54 -16.14 18.18
CA GLY A 571 26.08 -17.53 18.03
C GLY A 571 24.83 -17.70 17.16
N SER A 572 24.42 -16.64 16.47
CA SER A 572 23.45 -16.72 15.36
C SER A 572 24.13 -17.23 14.07
N VAL A 573 23.34 -17.67 13.08
CA VAL A 573 23.81 -18.27 11.81
C VAL A 573 24.84 -17.41 11.05
N TRP A 574 24.83 -16.10 11.28
CA TRP A 574 25.66 -15.12 10.57
C TRP A 574 26.72 -14.47 11.47
N SER A 575 26.88 -14.93 12.72
CA SER A 575 27.98 -14.46 13.56
C SER A 575 29.30 -15.11 13.12
N ARG A 576 30.41 -14.42 13.35
CA ARG A 576 31.73 -14.87 12.92
C ARG A 576 32.14 -16.23 13.52
N ARG A 577 31.59 -16.58 14.69
CA ARG A 577 31.80 -17.86 15.38
C ARG A 577 31.31 -19.07 14.58
N ASP A 578 30.18 -18.93 13.87
CA ASP A 578 29.50 -20.00 13.13
C ASP A 578 29.43 -19.71 11.61
N SER A 579 30.37 -18.94 11.07
CA SER A 579 30.33 -18.55 9.65
C SER A 579 30.20 -19.77 8.74
N MET A 580 29.28 -19.67 7.76
CA MET A 580 28.91 -20.70 6.78
C MET A 580 30.12 -21.32 6.03
N LEU A 581 31.27 -20.65 6.07
CA LEU A 581 32.49 -20.99 5.34
C LEU A 581 33.43 -21.97 6.05
N HIS A 582 33.24 -22.31 7.34
CA HIS A 582 34.16 -23.25 8.02
C HIS A 582 33.52 -24.53 8.55
N ARG A 583 32.23 -24.53 8.94
CA ARG A 583 31.51 -25.78 9.27
C ARG A 583 30.02 -25.58 9.03
N ALA A 584 29.47 -26.25 8.01
CA ALA A 584 28.03 -26.41 7.84
C ALA A 584 27.46 -27.24 9.02
N ARG A 585 27.20 -26.58 10.15
CA ARG A 585 26.31 -27.11 11.19
C ARG A 585 25.00 -26.35 11.09
N LEU A 586 23.89 -27.11 11.09
CA LEU A 586 22.53 -26.60 11.14
C LEU A 586 22.38 -25.47 12.18
N PRO A 587 21.52 -24.47 11.93
CA PRO A 587 21.27 -23.37 12.87
C PRO A 587 20.99 -23.91 14.28
N ARG A 588 21.86 -23.64 15.26
CA ARG A 588 21.61 -24.07 16.65
C ARG A 588 20.47 -23.28 17.32
N ARG A 589 20.13 -22.10 16.80
CA ARG A 589 19.03 -21.24 17.31
C ARG A 589 18.26 -20.59 16.15
N PHE A 590 17.27 -21.29 15.60
CA PHE A 590 16.25 -20.67 14.74
C PHE A 590 15.41 -19.69 15.58
N ARG A 591 15.18 -18.46 15.09
CA ARG A 591 14.48 -17.37 15.83
C ARG A 591 15.22 -16.90 17.08
N ALA A 592 16.51 -16.60 16.95
CA ALA A 592 17.30 -16.01 18.03
C ALA A 592 16.65 -14.71 18.54
N ARG A 593 16.62 -14.53 19.87
CA ARG A 593 16.15 -13.29 20.49
C ARG A 593 17.25 -12.24 20.33
N VAL A 594 16.92 -11.16 19.64
CA VAL A 594 17.84 -10.04 19.41
C VAL A 594 17.22 -8.81 20.05
N GLU A 595 18.00 -8.03 20.78
CA GLU A 595 17.55 -6.75 21.30
C GLU A 595 18.35 -5.62 20.68
N LEU A 596 17.66 -4.57 20.23
CA LEU A 596 18.26 -3.33 19.80
C LEU A 596 17.86 -2.25 20.79
N VAL A 597 18.83 -1.75 21.54
CA VAL A 597 18.61 -0.77 22.62
C VAL A 597 19.31 0.53 22.26
N GLY A 598 18.60 1.65 22.33
CA GLY A 598 19.17 2.98 22.16
C GLY A 598 19.08 3.82 23.43
N SER A 599 20.02 4.76 23.61
CA SER A 599 19.92 5.77 24.66
C SER A 599 19.52 7.14 24.13
N ALA A 600 19.31 8.09 25.05
CA ALA A 600 19.18 9.51 24.71
C ALA A 600 20.38 10.01 23.89
N PRO A 601 20.19 10.98 22.98
CA PRO A 601 21.29 11.60 22.25
C PRO A 601 22.23 12.34 23.19
N ILE A 602 23.52 12.21 22.94
CA ILE A 602 24.59 12.96 23.60
C ILE A 602 24.88 14.19 22.72
N ALA A 603 24.90 15.37 23.32
CA ALA A 603 25.25 16.59 22.61
C ALA A 603 26.72 16.54 22.16
N PRO A 604 27.08 17.07 20.98
CA PRO A 604 28.40 16.88 20.40
C PRO A 604 29.55 17.34 21.32
N GLN A 605 29.35 18.41 22.07
CA GLN A 605 30.34 18.94 23.03
C GLN A 605 30.60 18.02 24.23
N ASP A 606 29.67 17.12 24.55
CA ASP A 606 29.74 16.23 25.72
C ASP A 606 30.25 14.83 25.34
N VAL A 607 30.53 14.58 24.06
CA VAL A 607 30.98 13.27 23.59
C VAL A 607 32.44 13.03 24.00
N ARG A 608 32.65 12.09 24.91
CA ARG A 608 33.97 11.55 25.29
C ARG A 608 34.04 10.10 24.81
N MET A 609 35.09 9.73 24.09
CA MET A 609 35.19 8.38 23.48
C MET A 609 35.11 7.25 24.50
N ASP A 610 35.81 7.38 25.63
CA ASP A 610 35.80 6.36 26.69
C ASP A 610 34.40 6.25 27.34
N ALA A 611 33.71 7.37 27.54
CA ALA A 611 32.36 7.38 28.09
C ALA A 611 31.34 6.82 27.08
N LEU A 612 31.52 7.08 25.79
CA LEU A 612 30.70 6.54 24.72
C LEU A 612 30.86 5.02 24.61
N GLU A 613 32.09 4.52 24.68
CA GLU A 613 32.37 3.08 24.72
C GLU A 613 31.73 2.43 25.96
N ALA A 614 31.95 3.02 27.14
CA ALA A 614 31.34 2.53 28.39
C ALA A 614 29.82 2.50 28.30
N ARG A 615 29.21 3.52 27.68
CA ARG A 615 27.76 3.59 27.50
C ARG A 615 27.24 2.50 26.55
N VAL A 616 27.93 2.23 25.44
CA VAL A 616 27.54 1.13 24.53
C VAL A 616 27.71 -0.23 25.22
N ARG A 617 28.75 -0.41 26.04
CA ARG A 617 28.94 -1.64 26.84
C ARG A 617 27.82 -1.84 27.87
N GLU A 618 27.45 -0.78 28.59
CA GLU A 618 26.32 -0.79 29.52
C GLU A 618 25.01 -1.10 28.81
N LEU A 619 24.77 -0.47 27.65
CA LEU A 619 23.61 -0.76 26.81
C LEU A 619 23.64 -2.18 26.25
N ARG A 620 24.78 -2.82 26.03
CA ARG A 620 24.84 -4.22 25.60
C ARG A 620 24.60 -5.19 26.77
N GLY A 621 25.12 -4.87 27.95
CA GLY A 621 25.07 -5.77 29.11
C GLY A 621 25.74 -7.11 28.83
N ASP A 622 25.28 -8.18 29.49
CA ASP A 622 25.89 -9.52 29.35
C ASP A 622 25.40 -10.31 28.12
N MET A 623 24.40 -9.78 27.41
CA MET A 623 23.76 -10.48 26.29
C MET A 623 24.53 -10.19 24.98
N ALA A 624 25.49 -11.06 24.65
CA ALA A 624 26.27 -11.03 23.39
C ALA A 624 25.40 -11.30 22.15
#